data_AF-A0A1X2F426-F1
#
_entry.id   AF-A0A1X2F426-F1
#
_cell.length_a   1.000
_cell.length_b   1.000
_cell.length_c   1.000
_cell.angle_alpha   90.00
_cell.angle_beta   90.00
_cell.angle_gamma   90.00
#
_symmetry.space_group_name_H-M   'P 1'
#
loop_
_entity.id
_entity.type
_entity.pdbx_description
1 polymer ?
#
loop_
_entity_poly.entity_id
_entity_poly.type
_entity_poly.pdbx_seq_one_letter_code
_entity_poly.pdbx_strand_id
1 'polypeptide(L)'
;MSGGRVGELAYGLRCLRRPPNLAAMRAARSPAELARHALVPAARNLGVAIGFLPAHLRAEATAALFACRVLDAYEDLMEPGLAGAAVRTAASYLTGATPTPPPPLHAVVVRDSEAVDQVLAARILDVRAMVSALPDDGRQRVGRMLVDVAGVMARNLEAVLPRSTYSEGVLGRVARYACSLIAEGAFAEADLAELAGCIGITTQLANDLRDGELALYGAGDRGELTRAVLLRLLVPALGSLALLARLGPRVPSRGARIAMAYMAITTTAFLSGAVGAPAPYRRRLRLGAAVLASRSPVHWAMMMKRVRCCADAAIHRLLDASLELSVGPGPAPEVLGLGGGSTSPSLGPLTIDLTFALVEALPEEPMSGELSGQHKRRMMIADHLAFGALERVPPGDTDAMQALATQFQLAALEMTSQKGRQ
;
A
#
# COMPACT_ATOMS: atom_id res chain seq x y z
N MET A 1 -2.80 -16.58 28.25
CA MET A 1 -2.62 -15.36 27.44
C MET A 1 -3.75 -14.39 27.76
N SER A 2 -3.57 -13.32 28.55
CA SER A 2 -4.77 -12.50 28.86
C SER A 2 -4.62 -11.06 29.35
N GLY A 3 -3.58 -10.65 30.08
CA GLY A 3 -3.52 -9.29 30.65
C GLY A 3 -2.80 -8.24 29.77
N GLY A 4 -1.48 -8.39 29.63
CA GLY A 4 -0.62 -7.36 29.03
C GLY A 4 -0.89 -7.06 27.55
N ARG A 5 -1.21 -8.08 26.73
CA ARG A 5 -1.46 -7.90 25.29
C ARG A 5 -2.73 -7.10 24.97
N VAL A 6 -3.78 -7.25 25.79
CA VAL A 6 -5.02 -6.48 25.62
C VAL A 6 -4.78 -5.01 26.01
N GLY A 7 -3.98 -4.78 27.05
CA GLY A 7 -3.55 -3.44 27.46
C GLY A 7 -2.78 -2.69 26.37
N GLU A 8 -1.79 -3.33 25.76
CA GLU A 8 -0.99 -2.75 24.64
C GLU A 8 -1.86 -2.43 23.42
N LEU A 9 -2.79 -3.32 23.05
CA LEU A 9 -3.70 -3.11 21.92
C LEU A 9 -4.75 -2.04 22.19
N ALA A 10 -5.32 -2.01 23.39
CA ALA A 10 -6.25 -0.98 23.82
C ALA A 10 -5.57 0.39 23.90
N TYR A 11 -4.31 0.43 24.38
CA TYR A 11 -3.48 1.63 24.36
C TYR A 11 -3.23 2.09 22.91
N GLY A 12 -2.81 1.19 22.01
CA GLY A 12 -2.60 1.53 20.60
C GLY A 12 -3.85 2.09 19.91
N LEU A 13 -5.02 1.49 20.13
CA LEU A 13 -6.28 2.01 19.59
C LEU A 13 -6.68 3.38 20.15
N ARG A 14 -6.32 3.69 21.41
CA ARG A 14 -6.50 5.03 21.99
C ARG A 14 -5.51 6.03 21.40
N CYS A 15 -4.26 5.61 21.18
CA CYS A 15 -3.19 6.45 20.61
C CYS A 15 -3.44 6.84 19.14
N LEU A 16 -4.18 6.05 18.35
CA LEU A 16 -4.60 6.43 17.00
C LEU A 16 -5.36 7.77 16.90
N ARG A 17 -5.77 8.35 18.04
CA ARG A 17 -6.59 9.57 18.11
C ARG A 17 -5.96 10.66 18.97
N ARG A 18 -4.75 10.45 19.47
CA ARG A 18 -4.07 11.41 20.34
C ARG A 18 -2.83 11.93 19.62
N PRO A 19 -2.47 13.20 19.84
CA PRO A 19 -1.19 13.69 19.37
C PRO A 19 -0.06 12.82 19.96
N PRO A 20 1.05 12.65 19.23
CA PRO A 20 2.18 11.86 19.70
C PRO A 20 2.75 12.46 20.98
N ASN A 21 3.02 11.61 21.98
CA ASN A 21 3.72 12.06 23.20
C ASN A 21 5.23 12.09 22.95
N LEU A 22 5.68 13.14 22.26
CA LEU A 22 7.08 13.32 21.88
C LEU A 22 8.01 13.40 23.11
N ALA A 23 7.53 13.97 24.22
CA ALA A 23 8.28 14.03 25.46
C ALA A 23 8.58 12.63 26.02
N ALA A 24 7.58 11.74 26.05
CA ALA A 24 7.77 10.35 26.47
C ALA A 24 8.71 9.58 25.53
N MET A 25 8.62 9.80 24.21
CA MET A 25 9.55 9.19 23.25
C MET A 25 10.99 9.66 23.48
N ARG A 26 11.21 10.96 23.69
CA ARG A 26 12.54 11.52 23.99
C ARG A 26 13.07 11.04 25.33
N ALA A 27 12.21 10.89 26.33
CA ALA A 27 12.58 10.46 27.68
C ALA A 27 12.70 8.93 27.85
N ALA A 28 12.36 8.13 26.82
CA ALA A 28 12.43 6.68 26.88
C ALA A 28 13.84 6.21 27.26
N ARG A 29 13.95 5.33 28.26
CA ARG A 29 15.22 4.88 28.85
C ARG A 29 15.79 3.64 28.18
N SER A 30 15.04 3.02 27.28
CA SER A 30 15.45 1.82 26.56
C SER A 30 14.80 1.75 25.18
N PRO A 31 15.36 0.97 24.24
CA PRO A 31 14.73 0.70 22.95
C PRO A 31 13.31 0.13 23.10
N ALA A 32 13.10 -0.79 24.04
CA ALA A 32 11.78 -1.38 24.28
C ALA A 32 10.73 -0.34 24.75
N GLU A 33 11.15 0.62 25.57
CA GLU A 33 10.29 1.73 26.01
C GLU A 33 10.01 2.70 24.86
N LEU A 34 11.03 3.04 24.05
CA LEU A 34 10.85 3.84 22.84
C LEU A 34 9.83 3.19 21.90
N ALA A 35 9.96 1.89 21.64
CA ALA A 35 9.03 1.13 20.80
C ALA A 35 7.58 1.21 21.30
N ARG A 36 7.37 1.11 22.61
CA ARG A 36 6.04 1.20 23.22
C ARG A 36 5.39 2.57 22.99
N HIS A 37 6.18 3.64 23.02
CA HIS A 37 5.69 5.00 22.82
C HIS A 37 5.56 5.36 21.33
N ALA A 38 6.46 4.88 20.48
CA ALA A 38 6.59 5.34 19.10
C ALA A 38 5.83 4.47 18.06
N LEU A 39 5.56 3.19 18.33
CA LEU A 39 5.05 2.27 17.30
C LEU A 39 3.75 2.75 16.62
N VAL A 40 2.77 3.15 17.41
CA VAL A 40 1.48 3.62 16.86
C VAL A 40 1.57 5.05 16.33
N PRO A 41 2.23 6.01 16.99
CA PRO A 41 2.49 7.32 16.38
C PRO A 41 3.19 7.25 15.02
N ALA A 42 4.19 6.39 14.88
CA ALA A 42 4.99 6.27 13.66
C ALA A 42 4.23 5.63 12.49
N ALA A 43 3.36 4.64 12.76
CA ALA A 43 2.76 3.83 11.70
C ALA A 43 1.23 3.67 11.78
N ARG A 44 0.58 4.32 12.73
CA ARG A 44 -0.88 4.33 12.92
C ARG A 44 -1.47 2.92 12.88
N ASN A 45 -2.31 2.62 11.88
CA ASN A 45 -2.97 1.31 11.74
C ASN A 45 -1.96 0.17 11.55
N LEU A 46 -0.83 0.42 10.86
CA LEU A 46 0.24 -0.56 10.71
C LEU A 46 0.93 -0.81 12.05
N GLY A 47 1.13 0.21 12.88
CA GLY A 47 1.63 0.04 14.26
C GLY A 47 0.70 -0.84 15.11
N VAL A 48 -0.62 -0.66 14.97
CA VAL A 48 -1.61 -1.55 15.61
C VAL A 48 -1.54 -2.97 15.03
N ALA A 49 -1.38 -3.10 13.71
CA ALA A 49 -1.27 -4.38 13.03
C ALA A 49 -0.03 -5.19 13.50
N ILE A 50 1.14 -4.52 13.61
CA ILE A 50 2.38 -5.08 14.15
C ILE A 50 2.17 -5.60 15.58
N GLY A 51 1.34 -4.92 16.38
CA GLY A 51 0.97 -5.35 17.72
C GLY A 51 0.34 -6.75 17.81
N PHE A 52 -0.29 -7.24 16.73
CA PHE A 52 -0.87 -8.59 16.68
C PHE A 52 0.12 -9.69 16.32
N LEU A 53 1.29 -9.33 15.78
CA LEU A 53 2.27 -10.32 15.34
C LEU A 53 2.82 -11.12 16.54
N PRO A 54 3.24 -12.38 16.31
CA PRO A 54 4.05 -13.14 17.26
C PRO A 54 5.28 -12.35 17.71
N ALA A 55 5.77 -12.59 18.93
CA ALA A 55 6.81 -11.75 19.54
C ALA A 55 8.07 -11.57 18.67
N HIS A 56 8.54 -12.65 18.02
CA HIS A 56 9.70 -12.61 17.12
C HIS A 56 9.43 -11.76 15.87
N LEU A 57 8.31 -12.00 15.16
CA LEU A 57 7.92 -11.20 13.98
C LEU A 57 7.63 -9.74 14.35
N ARG A 58 7.07 -9.49 15.54
CA ARG A 58 6.77 -8.16 16.05
C ARG A 58 8.04 -7.36 16.32
N ALA A 59 9.05 -7.97 16.92
CA ALA A 59 10.34 -7.33 17.15
C ALA A 59 11.00 -6.96 15.81
N GLU A 60 11.03 -7.91 14.86
CA GLU A 60 11.59 -7.67 13.52
C GLU A 60 10.85 -6.56 12.77
N ALA A 61 9.51 -6.64 12.69
CA ALA A 61 8.70 -5.63 12.02
C ALA A 61 8.78 -4.25 12.68
N THR A 62 8.94 -4.17 14.01
CA THR A 62 9.13 -2.90 14.72
C THR A 62 10.48 -2.28 14.39
N ALA A 63 11.55 -3.07 14.41
CA ALA A 63 12.89 -2.60 14.05
C ALA A 63 12.95 -2.15 12.59
N ALA A 64 12.39 -2.94 11.67
CA ALA A 64 12.29 -2.62 10.25
C ALA A 64 11.52 -1.31 10.02
N LEU A 65 10.34 -1.17 10.64
CA LEU A 65 9.53 0.04 10.55
C LEU A 65 10.31 1.26 11.02
N PHE A 66 10.90 1.22 12.23
CA PHE A 66 11.61 2.37 12.76
C PHE A 66 12.84 2.73 11.95
N ALA A 67 13.56 1.73 11.44
CA ALA A 67 14.67 1.96 10.54
C ALA A 67 14.21 2.66 9.25
N CYS A 68 13.10 2.22 8.63
CA CYS A 68 12.53 2.93 7.47
C CYS A 68 12.11 4.36 7.83
N ARG A 69 11.46 4.59 8.98
CA ARG A 69 11.08 5.94 9.41
C ARG A 69 12.27 6.86 9.68
N VAL A 70 13.41 6.30 10.10
CA VAL A 70 14.66 7.05 10.19
C VAL A 70 15.16 7.43 8.79
N LEU A 71 15.05 6.55 7.79
CA LEU A 71 15.39 6.88 6.40
C LEU A 71 14.47 7.99 5.86
N ASP A 72 13.15 7.87 6.06
CA ASP A 72 12.16 8.92 5.70
C ASP A 72 12.54 10.27 6.34
N ALA A 73 12.96 10.27 7.62
CA ALA A 73 13.38 11.49 8.30
C ALA A 73 14.56 12.18 7.59
N TYR A 74 15.54 11.41 7.12
CA TYR A 74 16.69 11.94 6.39
C TYR A 74 16.36 12.31 4.94
N GLU A 75 15.37 11.67 4.33
CA GLU A 75 14.88 12.02 3.00
C GLU A 75 14.11 13.35 3.02
N ASP A 76 13.18 13.49 3.97
CA ASP A 76 12.22 14.59 4.00
C ASP A 76 12.73 15.84 4.74
N LEU A 77 13.57 15.66 5.78
CA LEU A 77 13.92 16.74 6.71
C LEU A 77 15.38 17.23 6.56
N MET A 78 16.23 16.51 5.83
CA MET A 78 17.60 16.95 5.58
C MET A 78 17.64 18.02 4.50
N GLU A 79 18.67 18.87 4.54
CA GLU A 79 18.92 19.80 3.44
C GLU A 79 19.04 19.06 2.10
N PRO A 80 18.37 19.51 1.02
CA PRO A 80 18.26 18.75 -0.22
C PRO A 80 19.60 18.27 -0.81
N GLY A 81 20.65 19.09 -0.73
CA GLY A 81 21.99 18.75 -1.23
C GLY A 81 22.72 17.67 -0.42
N LEU A 82 22.29 17.41 0.82
CA LEU A 82 22.89 16.43 1.72
C LEU A 82 22.02 15.18 1.92
N ALA A 83 20.72 15.27 1.64
CA ALA A 83 19.74 14.22 1.92
C ALA A 83 20.14 12.86 1.34
N GLY A 84 20.56 12.80 0.07
CA GLY A 84 20.91 11.52 -0.57
C GLY A 84 22.11 10.82 0.10
N ALA A 85 23.12 11.59 0.51
CA ALA A 85 24.27 11.06 1.26
C ALA A 85 23.90 10.69 2.71
N ALA A 86 23.06 11.49 3.36
CA ALA A 86 22.59 11.24 4.72
C ALA A 86 21.74 9.96 4.81
N VAL A 87 20.82 9.72 3.87
CA VAL A 87 20.01 8.50 3.77
C VAL A 87 20.89 7.26 3.62
N ARG A 88 21.89 7.30 2.73
CA ARG A 88 22.84 6.19 2.57
C ARG A 88 23.64 5.93 3.84
N THR A 89 24.13 6.99 4.49
CA THR A 89 24.89 6.89 5.74
C THR A 89 24.04 6.32 6.87
N ALA A 90 22.77 6.74 6.97
CA ALA A 90 21.81 6.20 7.93
C ALA A 90 21.59 4.71 7.72
N ALA A 91 21.38 4.26 6.48
CA ALA A 91 21.23 2.84 6.17
C ALA A 91 22.50 2.03 6.53
N SER A 92 23.68 2.50 6.13
CA SER A 92 24.95 1.86 6.49
C SER A 92 25.17 1.82 8.01
N TYR A 93 24.76 2.85 8.73
CA TYR A 93 24.88 2.90 10.19
C TYR A 93 23.92 1.90 10.87
N LEU A 94 22.65 1.90 10.47
CA LEU A 94 21.60 1.01 11.01
C LEU A 94 21.91 -0.48 10.76
N THR A 95 22.52 -0.78 9.62
CA THR A 95 22.99 -2.14 9.26
C THR A 95 24.31 -2.52 9.92
N GLY A 96 24.98 -1.57 10.57
CA GLY A 96 26.27 -1.79 11.22
C GLY A 96 27.48 -1.82 10.27
N ALA A 97 27.29 -1.50 8.99
CA ALA A 97 28.37 -1.40 8.01
C ALA A 97 29.33 -0.23 8.28
N THR A 98 28.85 0.83 8.94
CA THR A 98 29.69 1.92 9.46
C THR A 98 29.44 2.16 10.95
N PRO A 99 30.47 2.51 11.74
CA PRO A 99 30.29 2.90 13.13
C PRO A 99 29.73 4.32 13.28
N THR A 100 29.85 5.17 12.26
CA THR A 100 29.55 6.60 12.36
C THR A 100 28.09 6.90 12.00
N PRO A 101 27.31 7.55 12.87
CA PRO A 101 25.94 7.95 12.54
C PRO A 101 25.92 9.07 11.49
N PRO A 102 24.81 9.22 10.75
CA PRO A 102 24.58 10.38 9.89
C PRO A 102 24.57 11.69 10.70
N PRO A 103 24.74 12.85 10.02
CA PRO A 103 24.63 14.16 10.67
C PRO A 103 23.28 14.36 11.37
N PRO A 104 23.22 15.13 12.47
CA PRO A 104 21.96 15.41 13.16
C PRO A 104 20.99 16.21 12.29
N LEU A 105 19.69 15.95 12.44
CA LEU A 105 18.62 16.72 11.80
C LEU A 105 18.27 17.97 12.62
N HIS A 106 18.30 19.14 12.00
CA HIS A 106 17.94 20.42 12.61
C HIS A 106 16.64 21.06 12.05
N ALA A 107 15.84 20.27 11.34
CA ALA A 107 14.62 20.77 10.70
C ALA A 107 13.55 21.26 11.68
N VAL A 108 12.81 22.29 11.26
CA VAL A 108 11.56 22.71 11.89
C VAL A 108 10.45 21.83 11.34
N VAL A 109 9.87 20.99 12.21
CA VAL A 109 8.79 20.07 11.85
C VAL A 109 7.44 20.78 11.87
N VAL A 110 6.63 20.54 10.84
CA VAL A 110 5.29 21.15 10.71
C VAL A 110 4.20 20.11 10.99
N ARG A 111 4.44 18.85 10.63
CA ARG A 111 3.49 17.74 10.81
C ARG A 111 3.85 16.88 12.02
N ASP A 112 2.84 16.37 12.72
CA ASP A 112 3.03 15.42 13.83
C ASP A 112 3.83 14.17 13.42
N SER A 113 3.69 13.71 12.17
CA SER A 113 4.46 12.58 11.63
C SER A 113 5.94 12.91 11.50
N GLU A 114 6.29 14.10 11.00
CA GLU A 114 7.68 14.57 10.90
C GLU A 114 8.31 14.71 12.29
N ALA A 115 7.52 15.18 13.27
CA ALA A 115 8.00 15.30 14.64
C ALA A 115 8.32 13.92 15.26
N VAL A 116 7.55 12.88 14.92
CA VAL A 116 7.86 11.50 15.30
C VAL A 116 9.14 11.01 14.63
N ASP A 117 9.30 11.29 13.33
CA ASP A 117 10.46 10.86 12.54
C ASP A 117 11.74 11.51 13.00
N GLN A 118 11.69 12.82 13.29
CA GLN A 118 12.81 13.56 13.87
C GLN A 118 13.23 12.97 15.22
N VAL A 119 12.28 12.58 16.08
CA VAL A 119 12.62 11.92 17.35
C VAL A 119 13.26 10.56 17.11
N LEU A 120 12.76 9.76 16.16
CA LEU A 120 13.35 8.46 15.83
C LEU A 120 14.77 8.62 15.25
N ALA A 121 15.00 9.61 14.39
CA ALA A 121 16.32 9.92 13.84
C ALA A 121 17.29 10.42 14.92
N ALA A 122 16.85 11.26 15.86
CA ALA A 122 17.65 11.66 17.02
C ALA A 122 17.96 10.47 17.95
N ARG A 123 17.10 9.45 17.95
CA ARG A 123 17.26 8.19 18.71
C ARG A 123 17.78 7.04 17.81
N ILE A 124 18.48 7.34 16.72
CA ILE A 124 18.98 6.33 15.76
C ILE A 124 19.87 5.26 16.43
N LEU A 125 20.57 5.60 17.51
CA LEU A 125 21.30 4.64 18.35
C LEU A 125 20.41 3.52 18.91
N ASP A 126 19.23 3.87 19.44
CA ASP A 126 18.27 2.88 19.94
C ASP A 126 17.67 2.07 18.81
N VAL A 127 17.39 2.69 17.66
CA VAL A 127 16.87 1.98 16.47
C VAL A 127 17.91 0.99 15.96
N ARG A 128 19.19 1.38 15.87
CA ARG A 128 20.30 0.47 15.55
C ARG A 128 20.37 -0.68 16.55
N ALA A 129 20.26 -0.40 17.85
CA ALA A 129 20.26 -1.44 18.89
C ALA A 129 19.09 -2.43 18.71
N MET A 130 17.91 -1.97 18.29
CA MET A 130 16.79 -2.88 17.95
C MET A 130 17.14 -3.80 16.78
N VAL A 131 17.71 -3.25 15.69
CA VAL A 131 18.13 -4.05 14.54
C VAL A 131 19.22 -5.04 14.95
N SER A 132 20.24 -4.59 15.68
CA SER A 132 21.34 -5.45 16.15
C SER A 132 20.89 -6.56 17.11
N ALA A 133 19.79 -6.39 17.84
CA ALA A 133 19.23 -7.39 18.74
C ALA A 133 18.42 -8.50 18.03
N LEU A 134 18.13 -8.36 16.73
CA LEU A 134 17.42 -9.39 15.98
C LEU A 134 18.32 -10.63 15.77
N PRO A 135 17.74 -11.83 15.57
CA PRO A 135 18.47 -12.98 15.07
C PRO A 135 19.14 -12.69 13.72
N ASP A 136 20.21 -13.42 13.40
CA ASP A 136 21.05 -13.19 12.22
C ASP A 136 20.24 -13.10 10.92
N ASP A 137 19.31 -14.03 10.70
CA ASP A 137 18.43 -14.02 9.53
C ASP A 137 17.56 -12.77 9.45
N GLY A 138 17.00 -12.34 10.59
CA GLY A 138 16.21 -11.12 10.69
C GLY A 138 17.06 -9.88 10.43
N ARG A 139 18.29 -9.82 10.97
CA ARG A 139 19.24 -8.73 10.69
C ARG A 139 19.57 -8.65 9.22
N GLN A 140 19.83 -9.79 8.57
CA GLN A 140 20.14 -9.82 7.15
C GLN A 140 18.96 -9.40 6.29
N ARG A 141 17.74 -9.88 6.57
CA ARG A 141 16.54 -9.48 5.82
C ARG A 141 16.28 -7.97 5.94
N VAL A 142 16.28 -7.45 7.17
CA VAL A 142 16.10 -6.01 7.42
C VAL A 142 17.22 -5.21 6.76
N GLY A 143 18.47 -5.64 6.89
CA GLY A 143 19.61 -4.92 6.31
C GLY A 143 19.57 -4.84 4.79
N ARG A 144 19.24 -5.94 4.10
CA ARG A 144 19.05 -5.94 2.64
C ARG A 144 17.96 -4.96 2.23
N MET A 145 16.79 -5.04 2.88
CA MET A 145 15.67 -4.12 2.63
C MET A 145 16.08 -2.65 2.83
N LEU A 146 16.80 -2.32 3.91
CA LEU A 146 17.19 -0.94 4.18
C LEU A 146 18.17 -0.38 3.15
N VAL A 147 19.18 -1.16 2.77
CA VAL A 147 20.13 -0.78 1.71
C VAL A 147 19.40 -0.55 0.39
N ASP A 148 18.47 -1.43 0.08
CA ASP A 148 17.65 -1.37 -1.12
C ASP A 148 16.76 -0.13 -1.18
N VAL A 149 16.04 0.18 -0.10
CA VAL A 149 15.15 1.34 -0.01
C VAL A 149 15.97 2.64 -0.02
N ALA A 150 17.04 2.71 0.79
CA ALA A 150 17.92 3.88 0.84
C ALA A 150 18.57 4.17 -0.52
N GLY A 151 18.91 3.13 -1.28
CA GLY A 151 19.42 3.29 -2.65
C GLY A 151 18.41 3.92 -3.60
N VAL A 152 17.13 3.59 -3.48
CA VAL A 152 16.06 4.20 -4.30
C VAL A 152 15.81 5.65 -3.89
N MET A 153 15.68 5.92 -2.59
CA MET A 153 15.49 7.27 -2.05
C MET A 153 16.63 8.20 -2.50
N ALA A 154 17.88 7.75 -2.35
CA ALA A 154 19.03 8.56 -2.72
C ALA A 154 19.11 8.82 -4.24
N ARG A 155 18.76 7.85 -5.09
CA ARG A 155 18.67 8.08 -6.55
C ARG A 155 17.58 9.09 -6.89
N ASN A 156 16.42 9.04 -6.23
CA ASN A 156 15.34 10.00 -6.44
C ASN A 156 15.73 11.43 -6.06
N LEU A 157 16.55 11.59 -5.02
CA LEU A 157 17.10 12.88 -4.60
C LEU A 157 18.17 13.41 -5.57
N GLU A 158 18.92 12.52 -6.24
CA GLU A 158 19.89 12.90 -7.27
C GLU A 158 19.24 13.24 -8.62
N ALA A 159 18.25 12.43 -9.02
CA ALA A 159 17.47 12.61 -10.22
C ALA A 159 16.05 12.09 -9.96
N VAL A 160 15.06 12.99 -10.08
CA VAL A 160 13.65 12.67 -9.81
C VAL A 160 13.22 11.46 -10.64
N LEU A 161 12.81 10.40 -9.95
CA LEU A 161 12.35 9.17 -10.58
C LEU A 161 10.87 9.29 -10.95
N PRO A 162 10.40 8.54 -11.97
CA PRO A 162 8.98 8.33 -12.18
C PRO A 162 8.31 7.85 -10.89
N ARG A 163 7.11 8.38 -10.59
CA ARG A 163 6.44 8.13 -9.30
C ARG A 163 6.19 6.65 -9.06
N SER A 164 5.79 5.90 -10.08
CA SER A 164 5.66 4.44 -10.11
C SER A 164 6.95 3.75 -9.68
N THR A 165 8.07 4.06 -10.34
CA THR A 165 9.39 3.48 -10.06
C THR A 165 9.85 3.78 -8.63
N TYR A 166 9.66 5.02 -8.16
CA TYR A 166 9.95 5.38 -6.78
C TYR A 166 9.07 4.58 -5.81
N SER A 167 7.75 4.55 -6.04
CA SER A 167 6.76 3.87 -5.19
C SER A 167 7.05 2.37 -5.05
N GLU A 168 7.37 1.71 -6.17
CA GLU A 168 7.76 0.31 -6.20
C GLU A 168 9.09 0.09 -5.45
N GLY A 169 10.07 0.97 -5.70
CA GLY A 169 11.40 0.88 -5.12
C GLY A 169 11.46 1.17 -3.62
N VAL A 170 10.55 1.99 -3.06
CA VAL A 170 10.49 2.23 -1.62
C VAL A 170 9.44 1.34 -0.97
N LEU A 171 8.16 1.63 -1.19
CA LEU A 171 7.06 1.00 -0.47
C LEU A 171 6.73 -0.39 -1.01
N GLY A 172 6.95 -0.63 -2.31
CA GLY A 172 6.87 -1.97 -2.89
C GLY A 172 7.88 -2.94 -2.27
N ARG A 173 9.13 -2.49 -2.06
CA ARG A 173 10.16 -3.29 -1.36
C ARG A 173 9.81 -3.57 0.10
N VAL A 174 9.29 -2.56 0.81
CA VAL A 174 8.81 -2.72 2.19
C VAL A 174 7.60 -3.67 2.25
N ALA A 175 6.66 -3.55 1.31
CA ALA A 175 5.50 -4.45 1.22
C ALA A 175 5.94 -5.89 0.93
N ARG A 176 6.93 -6.09 0.05
CA ARG A 176 7.50 -7.41 -0.22
C ARG A 176 8.13 -8.01 1.03
N TYR A 177 8.98 -7.25 1.71
CA TYR A 177 9.55 -7.65 2.99
C TYR A 177 8.46 -8.06 3.99
N ALA A 178 7.43 -7.23 4.17
CA ALA A 178 6.35 -7.51 5.11
C ALA A 178 5.54 -8.76 4.74
N CYS A 179 5.25 -8.95 3.44
CA CYS A 179 4.58 -10.14 2.92
C CYS A 179 5.42 -11.40 3.15
N SER A 180 6.71 -11.38 2.80
CA SER A 180 7.63 -12.50 3.06
C SER A 180 7.73 -12.83 4.55
N LEU A 181 7.82 -11.82 5.42
CA LEU A 181 7.94 -11.98 6.87
C LEU A 181 6.76 -12.75 7.48
N ILE A 182 5.54 -12.49 7.01
CA ILE A 182 4.32 -13.09 7.58
C ILE A 182 3.88 -14.38 6.89
N ALA A 183 4.44 -14.67 5.71
CA ALA A 183 3.99 -15.73 4.83
C ALA A 183 5.08 -16.71 4.40
N GLU A 184 6.26 -16.65 5.02
CA GLU A 184 7.40 -17.50 4.69
C GLU A 184 6.99 -18.98 4.53
N GLY A 185 7.25 -19.54 3.34
CA GLY A 185 6.91 -20.92 2.98
C GLY A 185 5.44 -21.23 2.68
N ALA A 186 4.52 -20.26 2.80
CA ALA A 186 3.08 -20.49 2.62
C ALA A 186 2.60 -20.31 1.17
N PHE A 187 3.33 -19.54 0.35
CA PHE A 187 2.92 -19.11 -0.99
C PHE A 187 4.05 -19.22 -2.01
N ALA A 188 3.67 -19.28 -3.29
CA ALA A 188 4.61 -19.16 -4.39
C ALA A 188 5.21 -17.74 -4.43
N GLU A 189 6.48 -17.62 -4.79
CA GLU A 189 7.18 -16.32 -4.83
C GLU A 189 6.51 -15.31 -5.77
N ALA A 190 5.97 -15.79 -6.90
CA ALA A 190 5.23 -14.96 -7.84
C ALA A 190 3.97 -14.33 -7.20
N ASP A 191 3.20 -15.12 -6.44
CA ASP A 191 1.98 -14.63 -5.77
C ASP A 191 2.31 -13.61 -4.67
N LEU A 192 3.43 -13.81 -3.97
CA LEU A 192 3.91 -12.90 -2.93
C LEU A 192 4.44 -11.58 -3.52
N ALA A 193 5.23 -11.66 -4.58
CA ALA A 193 5.72 -10.50 -5.29
C ALA A 193 4.56 -9.65 -5.85
N GLU A 194 3.54 -10.31 -6.42
CA GLU A 194 2.37 -9.63 -6.96
C GLU A 194 1.53 -8.95 -5.86
N LEU A 195 1.27 -9.66 -4.77
CA LEU A 195 0.56 -9.10 -3.63
C LEU A 195 1.31 -7.88 -3.07
N ALA A 196 2.63 -7.99 -2.96
CA ALA A 196 3.49 -6.91 -2.49
C ALA A 196 3.46 -5.69 -3.41
N GLY A 197 3.54 -5.88 -4.73
CA GLY A 197 3.43 -4.79 -5.71
C GLY A 197 2.09 -4.05 -5.58
N CYS A 198 0.98 -4.80 -5.55
CA CYS A 198 -0.36 -4.23 -5.37
C CYS A 198 -0.51 -3.46 -4.05
N ILE A 199 -0.03 -4.03 -2.94
CA ILE A 199 -0.10 -3.38 -1.62
C ILE A 199 0.79 -2.14 -1.58
N GLY A 200 2.00 -2.20 -2.16
CA GLY A 200 2.94 -1.09 -2.23
C GLY A 200 2.31 0.12 -2.93
N ILE A 201 1.80 -0.08 -4.14
CA ILE A 201 1.11 0.97 -4.92
C ILE A 201 -0.11 1.48 -4.14
N THR A 202 -0.96 0.59 -3.64
CA THR A 202 -2.18 0.96 -2.89
C THR A 202 -1.86 1.82 -1.68
N THR A 203 -0.81 1.48 -0.95
CA THR A 203 -0.43 2.19 0.28
C THR A 203 0.23 3.53 -0.05
N GLN A 204 1.00 3.62 -1.14
CA GLN A 204 1.62 4.88 -1.54
C GLN A 204 0.57 5.88 -2.01
N LEU A 205 -0.34 5.44 -2.88
CA LEU A 205 -1.49 6.23 -3.32
C LEU A 205 -2.33 6.71 -2.13
N ALA A 206 -2.54 5.86 -1.12
CA ALA A 206 -3.25 6.25 0.10
C ALA A 206 -2.47 7.27 0.95
N ASN A 207 -1.14 7.22 0.97
CA ASN A 207 -0.30 8.22 1.64
C ASN A 207 -0.37 9.56 0.90
N ASP A 208 -0.21 9.57 -0.42
CA ASP A 208 -0.24 10.78 -1.23
C ASP A 208 -1.57 11.55 -1.06
N LEU A 209 -2.69 10.81 -1.06
CA LEU A 209 -4.02 11.38 -0.80
C LEU A 209 -4.18 11.93 0.63
N ARG A 210 -3.59 11.25 1.60
CA ARG A 210 -3.64 11.66 3.00
C ARG A 210 -2.85 12.94 3.21
N ASP A 211 -1.66 13.01 2.62
CA ASP A 211 -0.69 14.07 2.81
C ASP A 211 -0.98 15.28 1.91
N GLY A 212 -1.85 15.11 0.91
CA GLY A 212 -2.37 16.20 0.10
C GLY A 212 -1.38 16.61 -0.99
N GLU A 213 -0.72 15.64 -1.62
CA GLU A 213 0.35 15.84 -2.59
C GLU A 213 -0.16 16.36 -3.95
N LEU A 214 -0.78 17.54 -3.96
CA LEU A 214 -1.41 18.14 -5.15
C LEU A 214 -0.44 18.25 -6.34
N ALA A 215 0.79 18.74 -6.07
CA ALA A 215 1.80 18.98 -7.09
C ALA A 215 2.23 17.70 -7.82
N LEU A 216 2.29 16.56 -7.13
CA LEU A 216 2.68 15.28 -7.75
C LEU A 216 1.69 14.80 -8.82
N TYR A 217 0.44 15.26 -8.76
CA TYR A 217 -0.63 14.83 -9.65
C TYR A 217 -1.10 15.96 -10.59
N GLY A 218 -0.44 17.13 -10.56
CA GLY A 218 -0.89 18.31 -11.28
C GLY A 218 -2.30 18.76 -10.89
N ALA A 219 -2.75 18.43 -9.67
CA ALA A 219 -4.10 18.69 -9.21
C ALA A 219 -4.21 20.13 -8.67
N GLY A 220 -5.23 20.86 -9.11
CA GLY A 220 -5.55 22.20 -8.63
C GLY A 220 -6.19 22.18 -7.23
N ASP A 221 -6.85 21.08 -6.86
CA ASP A 221 -7.48 20.92 -5.56
C ASP A 221 -7.52 19.47 -5.03
N ARG A 222 -8.03 19.32 -3.81
CA ARG A 222 -8.14 18.02 -3.13
C ARG A 222 -9.12 17.06 -3.82
N GLY A 223 -10.15 17.58 -4.50
CA GLY A 223 -11.10 16.77 -5.25
C GLY A 223 -10.44 16.14 -6.47
N GLU A 224 -9.67 16.93 -7.22
CA GLU A 224 -8.87 16.47 -8.35
C GLU A 224 -7.80 15.45 -7.93
N LEU A 225 -7.08 15.70 -6.82
CA LEU A 225 -6.15 14.72 -6.26
C LEU A 225 -6.87 13.41 -5.88
N THR A 226 -8.01 13.51 -5.19
CA THR A 226 -8.80 12.34 -4.81
C THR A 226 -9.20 11.52 -6.03
N ARG A 227 -9.62 12.18 -7.11
CA ARG A 227 -9.97 11.52 -8.36
C ARG A 227 -8.76 10.84 -9.00
N ALA A 228 -7.66 11.58 -9.16
CA ALA A 228 -6.43 11.11 -9.79
C ALA A 228 -5.84 9.90 -9.06
N VAL A 229 -5.85 9.91 -7.73
CA VAL A 229 -5.38 8.80 -6.89
C VAL A 229 -6.30 7.60 -7.01
N LEU A 230 -7.61 7.78 -6.89
CA LEU A 230 -8.54 6.64 -6.83
C LEU A 230 -8.70 5.93 -8.18
N LEU A 231 -8.58 6.65 -9.30
CA LEU A 231 -8.53 6.02 -10.63
C LEU A 231 -7.30 5.11 -10.77
N ARG A 232 -6.13 5.57 -10.35
CA ARG A 232 -4.88 4.78 -10.32
C ARG A 232 -4.95 3.60 -9.35
N LEU A 233 -5.82 3.68 -8.35
CA LEU A 233 -6.00 2.65 -7.33
C LEU A 233 -6.83 1.45 -7.79
N LEU A 234 -7.66 1.60 -8.83
CA LEU A 234 -8.65 0.59 -9.25
C LEU A 234 -8.03 -0.80 -9.43
N VAL A 235 -7.03 -0.90 -10.30
CA VAL A 235 -6.42 -2.19 -10.63
C VAL A 235 -5.59 -2.78 -9.47
N PRO A 236 -4.67 -2.05 -8.80
CA PRO A 236 -3.94 -2.62 -7.67
C PRO A 236 -4.84 -2.97 -6.48
N ALA A 237 -5.95 -2.26 -6.27
CA ALA A 237 -6.95 -2.63 -5.26
C ALA A 237 -7.62 -3.97 -5.61
N LEU A 238 -8.07 -4.16 -6.85
CA LEU A 238 -8.67 -5.42 -7.28
C LEU A 238 -7.69 -6.60 -7.15
N GLY A 239 -6.45 -6.40 -7.59
CA GLY A 239 -5.41 -7.42 -7.48
C GLY A 239 -5.10 -7.78 -6.03
N SER A 240 -4.90 -6.78 -5.17
CA SER A 240 -4.69 -7.03 -3.73
C SER A 240 -5.88 -7.74 -3.09
N LEU A 241 -7.14 -7.42 -3.43
CA LEU A 241 -8.34 -8.06 -2.88
C LEU A 241 -8.54 -9.50 -3.38
N ALA A 242 -8.15 -9.79 -4.62
CA ALA A 242 -8.17 -11.15 -5.15
C ALA A 242 -7.12 -12.02 -4.44
N LEU A 243 -5.89 -11.54 -4.37
CA LEU A 243 -4.78 -12.25 -3.73
C LEU A 243 -4.99 -12.39 -2.22
N LEU A 244 -5.44 -11.35 -1.51
CA LEU A 244 -5.76 -11.44 -0.08
C LEU A 244 -6.87 -12.44 0.23
N ALA A 245 -7.86 -12.61 -0.65
CA ALA A 245 -8.92 -13.60 -0.45
C ALA A 245 -8.38 -15.04 -0.52
N ARG A 246 -7.43 -15.30 -1.42
CA ARG A 246 -6.80 -16.62 -1.60
C ARG A 246 -5.73 -16.90 -0.56
N LEU A 247 -4.87 -15.92 -0.28
CA LEU A 247 -3.67 -16.09 0.52
C LEU A 247 -3.97 -15.93 2.02
N GLY A 248 -4.81 -14.97 2.41
CA GLY A 248 -5.06 -14.64 3.81
C GLY A 248 -5.43 -15.82 4.73
N PRO A 249 -6.35 -16.73 4.35
CA PRO A 249 -6.71 -17.89 5.18
C PRO A 249 -5.56 -18.88 5.41
N ARG A 250 -4.59 -18.92 4.50
CA ARG A 250 -3.46 -19.87 4.49
C ARG A 250 -2.25 -19.38 5.28
N VAL A 251 -2.23 -18.10 5.67
CA VAL A 251 -1.16 -17.54 6.52
C VAL A 251 -1.12 -18.28 7.86
N PRO A 252 0.01 -18.89 8.28
CA PRO A 252 0.03 -19.78 9.44
C PRO A 252 -0.30 -19.07 10.76
N SER A 253 0.28 -17.89 10.96
CA SER A 253 0.12 -17.12 12.20
C SER A 253 -1.26 -16.48 12.28
N ARG A 254 -2.01 -16.81 13.34
CA ARG A 254 -3.27 -16.13 13.64
C ARG A 254 -3.07 -14.63 13.85
N GLY A 255 -1.96 -14.23 14.48
CA GLY A 255 -1.60 -12.83 14.66
C GLY A 255 -1.42 -12.09 13.34
N ALA A 256 -0.71 -12.71 12.39
CA ALA A 256 -0.56 -12.18 11.04
C ALA A 256 -1.88 -12.11 10.28
N ARG A 257 -2.76 -13.12 10.41
CA ARG A 257 -4.12 -13.06 9.83
C ARG A 257 -4.93 -11.89 10.39
N ILE A 258 -4.84 -11.61 11.70
CA ILE A 258 -5.50 -10.44 12.30
C ILE A 258 -4.91 -9.16 11.73
N ALA A 259 -3.58 -9.04 11.65
CA ALA A 259 -2.88 -7.88 11.11
C ALA A 259 -3.32 -7.59 9.66
N MET A 260 -3.31 -8.60 8.79
CA MET A 260 -3.74 -8.49 7.39
C MET A 260 -5.21 -8.09 7.27
N ALA A 261 -6.11 -8.76 7.99
CA ALA A 261 -7.53 -8.42 7.98
C ALA A 261 -7.77 -6.99 8.48
N TYR A 262 -7.06 -6.57 9.53
CA TYR A 262 -7.15 -5.22 10.08
C TYR A 262 -6.68 -4.16 9.07
N MET A 263 -5.55 -4.40 8.40
CA MET A 263 -5.06 -3.51 7.35
C MET A 263 -6.04 -3.44 6.17
N ALA A 264 -6.50 -4.58 5.65
CA ALA A 264 -7.49 -4.60 4.56
C ALA A 264 -8.76 -3.81 4.90
N ILE A 265 -9.32 -4.02 6.10
CA ILE A 265 -10.52 -3.31 6.57
C ILE A 265 -10.26 -1.81 6.71
N THR A 266 -9.14 -1.42 7.31
CA THR A 266 -8.86 -0.01 7.64
C THR A 266 -8.43 0.80 6.43
N THR A 267 -7.62 0.23 5.53
CA THR A 267 -7.23 0.82 4.25
C THR A 267 -8.46 1.01 3.36
N THR A 268 -9.29 -0.03 3.19
CA THR A 268 -10.55 0.10 2.43
C THR A 268 -11.46 1.17 3.03
N ALA A 269 -11.60 1.20 4.36
CA ALA A 269 -12.42 2.21 5.02
C ALA A 269 -11.90 3.65 4.84
N PHE A 270 -10.58 3.84 4.73
CA PHE A 270 -9.99 5.14 4.43
C PHE A 270 -10.30 5.57 3.00
N LEU A 271 -10.06 4.68 2.03
CA LEU A 271 -10.27 4.93 0.61
C LEU A 271 -11.75 5.16 0.28
N SER A 272 -12.65 4.32 0.77
CA SER A 272 -14.10 4.52 0.62
C SER A 272 -14.53 5.87 1.24
N GLY A 273 -13.96 6.23 2.39
CA GLY A 273 -14.24 7.50 3.05
C GLY A 273 -13.84 8.73 2.22
N ALA A 274 -12.77 8.64 1.41
CA ALA A 274 -12.31 9.74 0.57
C ALA A 274 -13.32 10.15 -0.52
N VAL A 275 -14.17 9.23 -0.96
CA VAL A 275 -15.27 9.48 -1.93
C VAL A 275 -16.66 9.45 -1.30
N GLY A 276 -16.75 9.54 0.03
CA GLY A 276 -18.02 9.49 0.74
C GLY A 276 -18.76 8.16 0.61
N ALA A 277 -18.08 7.08 0.24
CA ALA A 277 -18.62 5.73 0.22
C ALA A 277 -18.63 5.09 1.63
N PRO A 278 -19.57 4.18 1.91
CA PRO A 278 -19.63 3.50 3.20
C PRO A 278 -18.38 2.64 3.44
N ALA A 279 -17.89 2.64 4.68
CA ALA A 279 -16.82 1.75 5.12
C ALA A 279 -17.33 0.32 5.37
N PRO A 280 -16.51 -0.73 5.17
CA PRO A 280 -16.92 -2.13 5.34
C PRO A 280 -17.40 -2.47 6.76
N TYR A 281 -16.85 -1.77 7.74
CA TYR A 281 -17.25 -1.90 9.14
C TYR A 281 -17.23 -0.54 9.83
N ARG A 282 -18.22 -0.32 10.71
CA ARG A 282 -18.21 0.79 11.67
C ARG A 282 -16.90 0.76 12.46
N ARG A 283 -16.35 1.93 12.77
CA ARG A 283 -15.02 2.06 13.41
C ARG A 283 -14.82 1.17 14.64
N ARG A 284 -15.83 1.09 15.52
CA ARG A 284 -15.81 0.26 16.75
C ARG A 284 -15.76 -1.26 16.50
N LEU A 285 -16.15 -1.72 15.30
CA LEU A 285 -16.24 -3.13 14.94
C LEU A 285 -15.04 -3.63 14.12
N ARG A 286 -14.18 -2.73 13.61
CA ARG A 286 -13.08 -3.10 12.70
C ARG A 286 -12.12 -4.12 13.31
N LEU A 287 -11.74 -3.91 14.56
CA LEU A 287 -10.88 -4.87 15.28
C LEU A 287 -11.60 -6.21 15.50
N GLY A 288 -12.85 -6.18 15.97
CA GLY A 288 -13.62 -7.41 16.19
C GLY A 288 -13.78 -8.22 14.91
N ALA A 289 -14.05 -7.55 13.79
CA ALA A 289 -14.13 -8.18 12.46
C ALA A 289 -12.80 -8.80 12.03
N ALA A 290 -11.66 -8.13 12.23
CA ALA A 290 -10.35 -8.69 11.96
C ALA A 290 -10.05 -9.95 12.81
N VAL A 291 -10.41 -9.90 14.10
CA VAL A 291 -10.27 -11.05 15.01
C VAL A 291 -11.15 -12.22 14.56
N LEU A 292 -12.39 -11.97 14.13
CA LEU A 292 -13.28 -13.00 13.62
C LEU A 292 -12.77 -13.60 12.31
N ALA A 293 -12.32 -12.78 11.36
CA ALA A 293 -11.74 -13.23 10.09
C ALA A 293 -10.54 -14.16 10.31
N SER A 294 -9.71 -13.90 11.34
CA SER A 294 -8.54 -14.74 11.64
C SER A 294 -8.86 -16.15 12.14
N ARG A 295 -10.10 -16.41 12.59
CA ARG A 295 -10.51 -17.66 13.23
C ARG A 295 -10.97 -18.74 12.26
N SER A 296 -11.45 -18.37 11.07
CA SER A 296 -12.01 -19.33 10.12
C SER A 296 -12.01 -18.76 8.70
N PRO A 297 -11.75 -19.59 7.67
CA PRO A 297 -11.88 -19.21 6.27
C PRO A 297 -13.27 -18.64 5.91
N VAL A 298 -14.34 -19.10 6.55
CA VAL A 298 -15.71 -18.61 6.31
C VAL A 298 -15.84 -17.15 6.73
N HIS A 299 -15.34 -16.80 7.92
CA HIS A 299 -15.36 -15.42 8.41
C HIS A 299 -14.41 -14.53 7.60
N TRP A 300 -13.29 -15.08 7.11
CA TRP A 300 -12.41 -14.38 6.17
C TRP A 300 -13.13 -14.05 4.86
N ALA A 301 -13.78 -15.02 4.24
CA ALA A 301 -14.55 -14.83 3.01
C ALA A 301 -15.68 -13.79 3.19
N MET A 302 -16.38 -13.82 4.32
CA MET A 302 -17.40 -12.82 4.65
C MET A 302 -16.81 -11.41 4.80
N MET A 303 -15.64 -11.30 5.42
CA MET A 303 -14.90 -10.03 5.53
C MET A 303 -14.48 -9.52 4.16
N MET A 304 -13.91 -10.38 3.31
CA MET A 304 -13.50 -10.03 1.95
C MET A 304 -14.69 -9.63 1.08
N LYS A 305 -15.85 -10.31 1.19
CA LYS A 305 -17.07 -9.92 0.47
C LYS A 305 -17.49 -8.49 0.84
N ARG A 306 -17.50 -8.14 2.13
CA ARG A 306 -17.85 -6.77 2.57
C ARG A 306 -16.84 -5.73 2.11
N VAL A 307 -15.55 -6.05 2.18
CA VAL A 307 -14.48 -5.19 1.69
C VAL A 307 -14.65 -4.93 0.20
N ARG A 308 -14.88 -5.96 -0.61
CA ARG A 308 -15.14 -5.85 -2.06
C ARG A 308 -16.36 -4.98 -2.35
N CYS A 309 -17.52 -5.27 -1.74
CA CYS A 309 -18.71 -4.45 -1.96
C CYS A 309 -18.52 -2.96 -1.62
N CYS A 310 -17.67 -2.64 -0.63
CA CYS A 310 -17.37 -1.25 -0.29
C CYS A 310 -16.37 -0.60 -1.25
N ALA A 311 -15.43 -1.38 -1.77
CA ALA A 311 -14.57 -0.95 -2.87
C ALA A 311 -15.43 -0.66 -4.11
N ASP A 312 -16.31 -1.58 -4.52
CA ASP A 312 -17.23 -1.41 -5.66
C ASP A 312 -18.09 -0.15 -5.49
N ALA A 313 -18.68 0.06 -4.31
CA ALA A 313 -19.45 1.27 -4.02
C ALA A 313 -18.61 2.56 -4.08
N ALA A 314 -17.34 2.52 -3.68
CA ALA A 314 -16.42 3.64 -3.80
C ALA A 314 -16.08 3.94 -5.26
N ILE A 315 -15.86 2.90 -6.06
CA ILE A 315 -15.62 3.00 -7.50
C ILE A 315 -16.83 3.64 -8.18
N HIS A 316 -18.04 3.16 -7.89
CA HIS A 316 -19.26 3.74 -8.46
C HIS A 316 -19.41 5.24 -8.11
N ARG A 317 -19.22 5.61 -6.84
CA ARG A 317 -19.30 7.04 -6.43
C ARG A 317 -18.26 7.92 -7.09
N LEU A 318 -17.02 7.43 -7.22
CA LEU A 318 -15.95 8.14 -7.92
C LEU A 318 -16.35 8.47 -9.36
N LEU A 319 -16.96 7.50 -10.04
CA LEU A 319 -17.34 7.63 -11.44
C LEU A 319 -18.58 8.51 -11.62
N ASP A 320 -19.55 8.43 -10.72
CA ASP A 320 -20.72 9.30 -10.72
C ASP A 320 -20.32 10.77 -10.57
N ALA A 321 -19.38 11.07 -9.67
CA ALA A 321 -18.85 12.42 -9.47
C ALA A 321 -17.93 12.92 -10.62
N SER A 322 -17.52 12.03 -11.53
CA SER A 322 -16.65 12.41 -12.66
C SER A 322 -17.42 12.84 -13.90
N LEU A 323 -18.70 12.47 -14.01
CA LEU A 323 -19.57 12.86 -15.14
C LEU A 323 -19.96 14.35 -15.14
N GLU A 324 -20.04 14.98 -13.96
CA GLU A 324 -20.44 16.39 -13.80
C GLU A 324 -19.38 17.39 -14.31
N LEU A 325 -18.16 16.96 -14.61
CA LEU A 325 -17.03 17.82 -15.02
C LEU A 325 -16.60 17.63 -16.49
N SER A 326 -17.40 16.94 -17.30
CA SER A 326 -17.16 16.73 -18.73
C SER A 326 -17.26 18.01 -19.60
N VAL A 327 -17.26 19.19 -19.00
CA VAL A 327 -17.31 20.50 -19.67
C VAL A 327 -15.93 21.17 -19.55
N GLY A 328 -14.95 20.65 -20.28
CA GLY A 328 -13.63 21.29 -20.35
C GLY A 328 -12.63 20.52 -21.22
N PRO A 329 -11.96 21.15 -22.20
CA PRO A 329 -10.96 20.51 -23.03
C PRO A 329 -9.62 20.49 -22.27
N GLY A 330 -9.45 19.53 -21.36
CA GLY A 330 -8.18 19.26 -20.69
C GLY A 330 -7.47 18.04 -21.30
N PRO A 331 -6.13 18.01 -21.38
CA PRO A 331 -5.40 16.90 -21.99
C PRO A 331 -5.53 15.62 -21.15
N ALA A 332 -6.24 14.63 -21.70
CA ALA A 332 -6.45 13.32 -21.12
C ALA A 332 -5.24 12.33 -21.04
N PRO A 333 -4.06 12.51 -21.67
CA PRO A 333 -3.09 11.40 -21.72
C PRO A 333 -2.17 11.26 -20.49
N GLU A 334 -1.94 12.29 -19.68
CA GLU A 334 -0.99 12.20 -18.55
C GLU A 334 -1.60 11.69 -17.24
N VAL A 335 -2.92 11.60 -17.16
CA VAL A 335 -3.63 11.00 -16.00
C VAL A 335 -3.42 9.47 -15.94
N LEU A 336 -2.97 8.88 -17.05
CA LEU A 336 -2.98 7.44 -17.27
C LEU A 336 -1.61 6.78 -17.05
N GLY A 337 -0.49 7.45 -17.32
CA GLY A 337 0.84 6.81 -17.32
C GLY A 337 1.27 6.19 -15.98
N LEU A 338 1.05 4.88 -15.80
CA LEU A 338 1.86 4.05 -14.90
C LEU A 338 3.16 3.67 -15.64
N GLY A 339 4.04 4.65 -15.86
CA GLY A 339 5.31 4.41 -16.53
C GLY A 339 6.30 3.63 -15.66
N GLY A 340 6.54 2.36 -16.00
CA GLY A 340 7.82 1.68 -15.81
C GLY A 340 8.00 0.80 -14.55
N GLY A 341 7.86 -0.51 -14.73
CA GLY A 341 8.32 -1.55 -13.78
C GLY A 341 7.46 -2.82 -13.77
N SER A 342 8.10 -3.99 -13.93
CA SER A 342 7.52 -5.33 -14.15
C SER A 342 6.53 -5.81 -13.07
N THR A 343 5.38 -6.36 -13.47
CA THR A 343 4.55 -7.25 -12.64
C THR A 343 4.01 -8.45 -13.44
N SER A 344 3.77 -9.57 -12.74
CA SER A 344 3.72 -10.96 -13.21
C SER A 344 2.33 -11.34 -13.78
N PRO A 345 2.20 -12.34 -14.68
CA PRO A 345 0.98 -12.64 -15.45
C PRO A 345 -0.25 -13.14 -14.65
N SER A 346 -0.24 -13.12 -13.31
CA SER A 346 -1.35 -13.65 -12.49
C SER A 346 -2.53 -12.69 -12.31
N LEU A 347 -2.34 -11.38 -12.51
CA LEU A 347 -3.41 -10.38 -12.54
C LEU A 347 -4.02 -10.15 -13.92
N GLY A 348 -3.33 -10.61 -14.98
CA GLY A 348 -3.83 -10.53 -16.35
C GLY A 348 -5.22 -11.11 -16.48
N PRO A 349 -5.45 -12.38 -16.08
CA PRO A 349 -6.77 -13.00 -16.14
C PRO A 349 -7.82 -12.24 -15.33
N LEU A 350 -7.54 -11.85 -14.08
CA LEU A 350 -8.49 -11.13 -13.23
C LEU A 350 -8.88 -9.74 -13.76
N THR A 351 -7.94 -9.02 -14.38
CA THR A 351 -8.16 -7.69 -14.94
C THR A 351 -8.91 -7.79 -16.27
N ILE A 352 -8.57 -8.79 -17.08
CA ILE A 352 -9.20 -9.09 -18.37
C ILE A 352 -10.62 -9.60 -18.18
N ASP A 353 -10.84 -10.57 -17.28
CA ASP A 353 -12.17 -11.11 -16.96
C ASP A 353 -13.12 -10.00 -16.48
N LEU A 354 -12.63 -9.08 -15.63
CA LEU A 354 -13.43 -7.95 -15.15
C LEU A 354 -13.69 -6.91 -16.25
N THR A 355 -12.69 -6.65 -17.10
CA THR A 355 -12.85 -5.79 -18.28
C THR A 355 -13.96 -6.32 -19.19
N PHE A 356 -13.91 -7.60 -19.51
CA PHE A 356 -14.89 -8.23 -20.39
C PHE A 356 -16.26 -8.39 -19.76
N ALA A 357 -16.36 -8.67 -18.45
CA ALA A 357 -17.64 -8.64 -17.74
C ALA A 357 -18.31 -7.25 -17.76
N LEU A 358 -17.52 -6.17 -17.73
CA LEU A 358 -18.03 -4.80 -17.86
C LEU A 358 -18.48 -4.48 -19.28
N VAL A 359 -17.77 -5.00 -20.29
CA VAL A 359 -18.14 -4.91 -21.71
C VAL A 359 -19.39 -5.74 -22.01
N GLU A 360 -19.53 -6.94 -21.43
CA GLU A 360 -20.71 -7.80 -21.60
C GLU A 360 -21.98 -7.13 -21.06
N ALA A 361 -21.84 -6.37 -19.98
CA ALA A 361 -22.93 -5.60 -19.41
C ALA A 361 -23.29 -4.35 -20.25
N LEU A 362 -22.64 -4.08 -21.37
CA LEU A 362 -23.06 -3.04 -22.33
C LEU A 362 -24.19 -3.57 -23.23
N PRO A 363 -25.02 -2.68 -23.81
CA PRO A 363 -26.05 -3.08 -24.77
C PRO A 363 -25.45 -3.81 -25.97
N GLU A 364 -26.18 -4.77 -26.51
CA GLU A 364 -25.78 -5.50 -27.71
C GLU A 364 -25.99 -4.70 -29.00
N GLU A 365 -26.87 -3.71 -28.96
CA GLU A 365 -27.14 -2.82 -30.09
C GLU A 365 -25.93 -1.89 -30.36
N PRO A 366 -25.68 -1.52 -31.63
CA PRO A 366 -24.62 -0.57 -31.97
C PRO A 366 -24.77 0.70 -31.14
N MET A 367 -23.73 1.04 -30.39
CA MET A 367 -23.63 2.26 -29.59
C MET A 367 -23.54 3.50 -30.50
N SER A 368 -24.64 3.78 -31.20
CA SER A 368 -24.84 4.93 -32.07
C SER A 368 -25.72 5.94 -31.33
N GLY A 369 -25.18 7.12 -31.04
CA GLY A 369 -25.86 8.19 -30.29
C GLY A 369 -25.28 8.45 -28.89
N GLU A 370 -25.94 9.34 -28.12
CA GLU A 370 -25.51 9.65 -26.74
C GLU A 370 -25.72 8.44 -25.82
N LEU A 371 -24.61 7.82 -25.44
CA LEU A 371 -24.61 6.77 -24.43
C LEU A 371 -25.15 7.28 -23.10
N SER A 372 -25.98 6.44 -22.45
CA SER A 372 -26.38 6.68 -21.07
C SER A 372 -25.14 6.84 -20.18
N GLY A 373 -25.23 7.66 -19.14
CA GLY A 373 -24.13 7.83 -18.18
C GLY A 373 -23.64 6.50 -17.62
N GLN A 374 -24.52 5.49 -17.50
CA GLN A 374 -24.16 4.15 -17.04
C GLN A 374 -23.31 3.36 -18.02
N HIS A 375 -23.58 3.46 -19.32
CA HIS A 375 -22.77 2.79 -20.35
C HIS A 375 -21.43 3.49 -20.56
N LYS A 376 -21.41 4.84 -20.52
CA LYS A 376 -20.15 5.61 -20.48
C LYS A 376 -19.27 5.20 -19.30
N ARG A 377 -19.85 5.05 -18.10
CA ARG A 377 -19.15 4.55 -16.90
C ARG A 377 -18.53 3.18 -17.10
N ARG A 378 -19.31 2.21 -17.61
CA ARG A 378 -18.83 0.85 -17.84
C ARG A 378 -17.67 0.80 -18.83
N MET A 379 -17.77 1.55 -19.92
CA MET A 379 -16.69 1.70 -20.89
C MET A 379 -15.44 2.32 -20.26
N MET A 380 -15.57 3.44 -19.54
CA MET A 380 -14.41 4.09 -18.91
C MET A 380 -13.68 3.17 -17.92
N ILE A 381 -14.41 2.35 -17.15
CA ILE A 381 -13.80 1.37 -16.25
C ILE A 381 -13.15 0.26 -17.05
N ALA A 382 -13.84 -0.31 -18.05
CA ALA A 382 -13.29 -1.36 -18.89
C ALA A 382 -12.00 -0.90 -19.58
N ASP A 383 -11.99 0.32 -20.14
CA ASP A 383 -10.81 0.95 -20.72
C ASP A 383 -9.72 1.14 -19.66
N HIS A 384 -10.03 1.65 -18.46
CA HIS A 384 -9.04 1.80 -17.40
C HIS A 384 -8.43 0.48 -16.95
N LEU A 385 -9.22 -0.58 -16.86
CA LEU A 385 -8.73 -1.91 -16.53
C LEU A 385 -7.87 -2.47 -17.66
N ALA A 386 -8.28 -2.26 -18.92
CA ALA A 386 -7.54 -2.70 -20.10
C ALA A 386 -6.20 -1.98 -20.25
N PHE A 387 -6.20 -0.64 -20.18
CA PHE A 387 -4.99 0.17 -20.19
C PHE A 387 -4.10 -0.14 -18.97
N GLY A 388 -4.69 -0.29 -17.79
CA GLY A 388 -3.94 -0.70 -16.62
C GLY A 388 -3.29 -2.08 -16.79
N ALA A 389 -3.94 -3.03 -17.46
CA ALA A 389 -3.32 -4.32 -17.77
C ALA A 389 -2.15 -4.17 -18.76
N LEU A 390 -2.29 -3.29 -19.75
CA LEU A 390 -1.25 -2.98 -20.74
C LEU A 390 -0.02 -2.30 -20.11
N GLU A 391 -0.23 -1.33 -19.22
CA GLU A 391 0.85 -0.60 -18.54
C GLU A 391 1.69 -1.46 -17.60
N ARG A 392 1.18 -2.64 -17.22
CA ARG A 392 1.93 -3.63 -16.42
C ARG A 392 2.91 -4.45 -17.26
N VAL A 393 2.81 -4.40 -18.59
CA VAL A 393 3.74 -5.07 -19.49
C VAL A 393 5.05 -4.27 -19.54
N PRO A 394 6.22 -4.85 -19.22
CA PRO A 394 7.48 -4.15 -19.32
C PRO A 394 7.72 -3.63 -20.76
N PRO A 395 8.29 -2.42 -20.94
CA PRO A 395 8.63 -1.92 -22.26
C PRO A 395 9.59 -2.88 -22.99
N GLY A 396 9.19 -3.35 -24.17
CA GLY A 396 9.98 -4.27 -25.00
C GLY A 396 9.83 -5.75 -24.66
N ASP A 397 9.00 -6.13 -23.68
CA ASP A 397 8.70 -7.53 -23.36
C ASP A 397 7.61 -8.07 -24.30
N THR A 398 8.04 -8.60 -25.45
CA THR A 398 7.15 -9.12 -26.49
C THR A 398 6.36 -10.33 -26.04
N ASP A 399 6.93 -11.17 -25.16
CA ASP A 399 6.29 -12.40 -24.68
C ASP A 399 5.17 -12.07 -23.69
N ALA A 400 5.40 -11.12 -22.77
CA ALA A 400 4.37 -10.63 -21.87
C ALA A 400 3.25 -9.90 -22.62
N MET A 401 3.59 -9.11 -23.65
CA MET A 401 2.61 -8.45 -24.52
C MET A 401 1.77 -9.48 -25.28
N GLN A 402 2.41 -10.50 -25.85
CA GLN A 402 1.72 -11.55 -26.59
C GLN A 402 0.84 -12.40 -25.67
N ALA A 403 1.29 -12.70 -24.45
CA ALA A 403 0.49 -13.39 -23.44
C ALA A 403 -0.75 -12.57 -23.03
N LEU A 404 -0.58 -11.26 -22.81
CA LEU A 404 -1.69 -10.36 -22.48
C LEU A 404 -2.68 -10.27 -23.65
N ALA A 405 -2.20 -10.07 -24.87
CA ALA A 405 -3.03 -10.04 -26.07
C ALA A 405 -3.78 -11.36 -26.29
N THR A 406 -3.12 -12.50 -26.06
CA THR A 406 -3.74 -13.82 -26.13
C THR A 406 -4.83 -13.98 -25.08
N GLN A 407 -4.63 -13.50 -23.86
CA GLN A 407 -5.66 -13.52 -22.82
C GLN A 407 -6.86 -12.63 -23.19
N PHE A 408 -6.62 -11.43 -23.73
CA PHE A 408 -7.71 -10.58 -24.22
C PHE A 408 -8.49 -11.27 -25.34
N GLN A 409 -7.78 -11.92 -26.27
CA GLN A 409 -8.38 -12.61 -27.39
C GLN A 409 -9.17 -13.85 -26.95
N LEU A 410 -8.65 -14.65 -26.01
CA LEU A 410 -9.34 -15.81 -25.45
C LEU A 410 -10.61 -15.40 -24.71
N ALA A 411 -10.55 -14.37 -23.86
CA ALA A 411 -11.71 -13.86 -23.14
C ALA A 411 -12.78 -13.31 -24.11
N ALA A 412 -12.37 -12.59 -25.17
CA ALA A 412 -13.29 -12.16 -26.23
C ALA A 412 -13.96 -13.33 -26.96
N LEU A 413 -13.21 -14.40 -27.25
CA LEU A 413 -13.72 -15.60 -27.92
C LEU A 413 -14.69 -16.39 -27.03
N GLU A 414 -14.41 -16.51 -25.73
CA GLU A 414 -15.31 -17.14 -24.76
C GLU A 414 -16.64 -16.38 -24.67
N MET A 415 -16.61 -15.04 -24.66
CA MET A 415 -17.81 -14.21 -24.70
C MET A 415 -18.67 -14.43 -25.94
N THR A 416 -18.05 -14.44 -27.14
CA THR A 416 -18.81 -14.71 -28.38
C THR A 416 -19.43 -16.11 -28.40
N SER A 417 -18.77 -17.09 -27.78
CA SER A 417 -19.25 -18.47 -27.68
C SER A 417 -20.40 -18.65 -26.68
N GLN A 418 -20.44 -17.88 -25.58
CA GLN A 418 -21.56 -17.88 -24.64
C GLN A 418 -22.80 -17.19 -25.20
N LYS A 419 -22.62 -16.10 -25.96
CA LYS A 419 -23.72 -15.40 -26.64
C LYS A 419 -24.38 -16.21 -27.76
N GLY A 420 -23.62 -17.07 -28.44
CA GLY A 420 -24.18 -17.98 -29.45
C GLY A 420 -24.97 -19.18 -28.90
N ARG A 421 -25.03 -19.35 -27.57
CA ARG A 421 -25.73 -20.46 -26.90
C ARG A 421 -26.97 -20.02 -26.10
N GLN A 422 -27.22 -18.71 -25.98
CA GLN A 422 -28.49 -18.15 -25.48
C GLN A 422 -29.37 -17.79 -26.68
#